data_AF-A0A2D6ENE7-F1
#
_entry.id   AF-A0A2D6ENE7-F1
#
_cell.length_a   1.000
_cell.length_b   1.000
_cell.length_c   1.000
_cell.angle_alpha   90.00
_cell.angle_beta   90.00
_cell.angle_gamma   90.00
#
_symmetry.space_group_name_H-M   'P 1'
#
loop_
_entity.id
_entity.type
_entity.pdbx_description
1 polymer ?
#
loop_
_entity_poly.entity_id
_entity_poly.type
_entity_poly.pdbx_seq_one_letter_code
_entity_poly.pdbx_strand_id
1 'polypeptide(L)'
;MELTLYSLVGMCGAFGYLLSYALLQLKRDYAKTMSYSLLNLFSALLVAISLLKDFNAGSMFIQLSWILISVYGVVRCLKYVVTKRQNLPENRIKELEREILTLRQELEMELRRLDDVNHESIDLMANLNAKKV
;
A
#
# COMPACT_ATOMS: atom_id res chain seq x y z
N MET A 1 19.71 -38.93 18.16
CA MET A 1 19.34 -37.53 18.44
C MET A 1 18.22 -37.55 19.45
N GLU A 2 18.42 -36.96 20.62
CA GLU A 2 17.28 -36.73 21.52
C GLU A 2 16.41 -35.60 20.96
N LEU A 3 15.13 -35.87 20.77
CA LEU A 3 14.19 -34.91 20.20
C LEU A 3 13.80 -33.89 21.28
N THR A 4 14.60 -32.84 21.43
CA THR A 4 14.31 -31.79 22.42
C THR A 4 13.51 -30.65 21.80
N LEU A 5 12.76 -29.91 22.63
CA LEU A 5 12.00 -28.73 22.19
C LEU A 5 12.86 -27.75 21.36
N TYR A 6 14.10 -27.52 21.79
CA TYR A 6 15.06 -26.69 21.06
C TYR A 6 15.40 -27.24 19.67
N SER A 7 15.60 -28.55 19.56
CA SER A 7 15.88 -29.22 18.28
C SER A 7 14.68 -29.13 17.33
N LEU A 8 13.46 -29.29 17.85
CA LEU A 8 12.23 -29.15 17.06
C LEU A 8 12.05 -27.71 16.55
N VAL A 9 12.29 -26.72 17.42
CA VAL A 9 12.28 -25.30 17.07
C VAL A 9 13.32 -24.99 15.98
N GLY A 10 14.53 -25.53 16.10
CA GLY A 10 15.57 -25.40 15.08
C GLY A 10 15.18 -26.02 13.74
N MET A 11 14.55 -27.20 13.76
CA MET A 11 14.02 -27.86 12.56
C MET A 11 12.90 -27.05 11.89
N CYS A 12 11.98 -26.47 12.67
CA CYS A 12 10.96 -25.57 12.14
C CYS A 12 11.57 -24.34 11.47
N GLY A 13 12.61 -23.75 12.08
CA GLY A 13 13.36 -22.66 11.47
C GLY A 13 14.06 -23.06 10.16
N ALA A 14 14.72 -24.22 10.14
CA ALA A 14 15.35 -24.77 8.94
C ALA A 14 14.33 -25.04 7.82
N PHE A 15 13.16 -25.58 8.16
CA PHE A 15 12.06 -25.76 7.22
C PHE A 15 11.59 -24.42 6.65
N GLY A 16 11.50 -23.38 7.48
CA GLY A 16 11.18 -22.02 7.03
C GLY A 16 12.18 -21.48 6.00
N TYR A 17 13.48 -21.71 6.19
CA TYR A 17 14.50 -21.35 5.19
C TYR A 17 14.31 -22.10 3.88
N LEU A 18 14.08 -23.41 3.94
CA LEU A 18 13.84 -24.22 2.74
C LEU A 18 12.59 -23.78 2.00
N LEU A 19 11.50 -23.49 2.71
CA LEU A 19 10.27 -22.97 2.13
C LEU A 19 10.49 -21.60 1.47
N SER A 20 11.20 -20.70 2.15
CA SER A 20 11.56 -19.38 1.62
C SER A 20 12.35 -19.49 0.32
N TYR A 21 13.34 -20.39 0.28
CA TYR A 21 14.13 -20.63 -0.91
C TYR A 21 13.34 -21.33 -2.02
N ALA A 22 12.48 -22.29 -1.70
CA ALA A 22 11.59 -22.93 -2.67
C ALA A 22 10.66 -21.90 -3.33
N LEU A 23 10.05 -21.01 -2.55
CA LEU A 23 9.23 -19.91 -3.06
C LEU A 23 10.02 -18.94 -3.92
N LEU A 24 11.27 -18.65 -3.54
CA LEU A 24 12.17 -17.83 -4.33
C LEU A 24 12.46 -18.44 -5.71
N GLN A 25 12.68 -19.75 -5.77
CA GLN A 25 12.94 -20.43 -7.04
C GLN A 25 11.70 -20.57 -7.91
N LEU A 26 10.51 -20.72 -7.32
CA LEU A 26 9.26 -20.72 -8.06
C LEU A 26 8.91 -19.34 -8.62
N LYS A 27 9.33 -18.26 -7.95
CA LYS A 27 8.99 -16.88 -8.31
C LYS A 27 10.20 -15.97 -8.15
N ARG A 28 10.85 -15.64 -9.27
CA ARG A 28 12.04 -14.76 -9.32
C ARG A 28 11.87 -13.42 -8.59
N ASP A 29 10.67 -12.82 -8.60
CA ASP A 29 10.41 -11.54 -7.92
C ASP A 29 10.07 -11.68 -6.43
N TYR A 30 9.96 -12.90 -5.90
CA TYR A 30 9.61 -13.14 -4.49
C TYR A 30 10.62 -12.49 -3.52
N ALA A 31 11.90 -12.40 -3.89
CA ALA A 31 12.94 -11.72 -3.11
C ALA A 31 12.60 -10.24 -2.77
N LYS A 32 11.74 -9.58 -3.55
CA LYS A 32 11.36 -8.18 -3.34
C LYS A 32 10.15 -8.01 -2.40
N THR A 33 9.55 -9.12 -1.96
CA THR A 33 8.32 -9.11 -1.16
C THR A 33 8.61 -9.01 0.33
N MET A 34 7.70 -8.37 1.07
CA MET A 34 7.76 -8.36 2.55
C MET A 34 7.70 -9.77 3.13
N SER A 35 6.93 -10.67 2.52
CA SER A 35 6.80 -12.07 2.96
C SER A 35 8.12 -12.82 2.93
N TYR A 36 8.97 -12.61 1.93
CA TYR A 36 10.31 -13.21 1.86
C TYR A 36 11.18 -12.76 3.05
N SER A 37 11.23 -11.45 3.34
CA SER A 37 12.00 -10.92 4.46
C SER A 37 11.45 -11.40 5.81
N LEU A 38 10.13 -11.44 6.00
CA LEU A 38 9.51 -11.93 7.23
C LEU A 38 9.76 -13.42 7.45
N LEU A 39 9.59 -14.24 6.42
CA LEU A 39 9.79 -15.69 6.54
C LEU A 39 11.23 -16.02 6.90
N ASN A 40 12.21 -15.35 6.27
CA ASN A 40 13.62 -15.51 6.64
C ASN A 40 13.91 -14.99 8.05
N LEU A 41 13.26 -13.90 8.49
CA LEU A 41 13.43 -13.37 9.86
C LEU A 41 12.95 -14.39 10.91
N PHE A 42 11.73 -14.91 10.74
CA PHE A 42 11.18 -15.92 11.66
C PHE A 42 12.02 -17.19 11.65
N SER A 43 12.47 -17.63 10.47
CA SER A 43 13.35 -18.79 10.34
C SER A 43 14.67 -18.59 11.11
N ALA A 44 15.30 -17.43 10.94
CA ALA A 44 16.55 -17.09 11.62
C ALA A 44 16.39 -17.04 13.14
N LEU A 45 15.30 -16.46 13.63
CA LEU A 45 15.00 -16.38 15.07
C LEU A 45 14.80 -17.75 15.69
N LEU A 46 14.05 -18.65 15.03
CA LEU A 46 13.85 -20.01 15.52
C LEU A 46 15.16 -20.79 15.57
N VAL A 47 16.00 -20.71 14.52
CA VAL A 47 17.31 -21.38 14.55
C VAL A 47 18.22 -20.75 15.61
N ALA A 48 18.23 -19.43 15.78
CA ALA A 48 18.98 -18.77 16.84
C ALA A 48 18.56 -19.24 18.25
N ILE A 49 17.25 -19.39 18.51
CA ILE A 49 16.72 -19.92 19.77
C ILE A 49 17.21 -21.36 19.99
N SER A 50 17.23 -22.19 18.95
CA SER A 50 17.72 -23.57 19.06
C SER A 50 19.19 -23.66 19.46
N LEU A 51 20.01 -22.69 19.04
CA LEU A 51 21.44 -22.59 19.35
C LEU A 51 21.71 -22.14 20.79
N LEU A 52 20.70 -21.67 21.54
CA LEU A 52 20.90 -21.31 22.96
C LEU A 52 21.20 -22.54 23.84
N LYS A 53 20.75 -23.73 23.41
CA LYS A 53 21.03 -24.98 24.11
C LYS A 53 22.43 -25.51 23.80
N ASP A 54 22.76 -25.61 22.52
CA ASP A 54 24.06 -26.09 22.03
C ASP A 54 24.74 -24.94 21.28
N PHE A 55 25.41 -24.07 22.04
CA PHE A 55 25.94 -22.82 21.50
C PHE A 55 27.04 -23.06 20.47
N ASN A 56 26.82 -22.51 19.28
CA ASN A 56 27.81 -22.44 18.22
C ASN A 56 27.94 -21.00 17.74
N ALA A 57 29.09 -20.39 18.01
CA ALA A 57 29.34 -18.98 17.68
C ALA A 57 29.25 -18.70 16.16
N GLY A 58 29.75 -19.61 15.32
CA GLY A 58 29.70 -19.46 13.87
C GLY A 58 28.27 -19.52 13.33
N SER A 59 27.50 -20.52 13.77
CA SER A 59 26.08 -20.64 13.41
C SER A 59 25.28 -19.44 13.93
N MET A 60 25.53 -18.99 15.16
CA MET A 60 24.84 -17.83 15.73
C MET A 60 25.14 -16.54 14.96
N PHE A 61 26.39 -16.34 14.53
CA PHE A 61 26.78 -15.20 13.70
C PHE A 61 26.04 -15.18 12.35
N ILE A 62 25.87 -16.34 11.71
CA ILE A 62 25.09 -16.47 10.49
C ILE A 62 23.62 -16.12 10.76
N GLN A 63 23.03 -16.59 11.86
CA GLN A 63 21.65 -16.24 12.20
C GLN A 63 21.46 -14.75 12.45
N LEU A 64 22.38 -14.11 13.17
CA LEU A 64 22.37 -12.65 13.37
C LEU A 64 22.47 -11.90 12.04
N SER A 65 23.32 -12.36 11.12
CA SER A 65 23.44 -11.79 9.79
C SER A 65 22.12 -11.86 9.01
N TRP A 66 21.45 -13.03 9.04
CA TRP A 66 20.12 -13.19 8.42
C TRP A 66 19.06 -12.28 9.04
N ILE A 67 19.05 -12.14 10.38
CA ILE A 67 18.15 -11.24 11.08
C ILE A 67 18.33 -9.81 10.59
N LEU A 68 19.58 -9.31 10.54
CA LEU A 68 19.88 -7.95 10.08
C LEU A 68 19.46 -7.71 8.63
N ILE A 69 19.78 -8.64 7.73
CA ILE A 69 19.40 -8.57 6.30
C ILE A 69 17.89 -8.56 6.14
N SER A 70 17.18 -9.42 6.87
CA SER A 70 15.72 -9.47 6.83
C SER A 70 15.07 -8.21 7.38
N VAL A 71 15.55 -7.67 8.50
CA VAL A 71 15.07 -6.40 9.05
C VAL A 71 15.24 -5.27 8.04
N TYR A 72 16.40 -5.18 7.39
CA TYR A 72 16.62 -4.22 6.30
C TYR A 72 15.60 -4.37 5.16
N GLY A 73 15.33 -5.62 4.74
CA GLY A 73 14.32 -5.92 3.73
C GLY A 73 12.91 -5.46 4.11
N VAL A 74 12.49 -5.70 5.36
CA VAL A 74 11.19 -5.24 5.89
C VAL A 74 11.12 -3.72 5.90
N VAL A 75 12.13 -3.03 6.43
CA VAL A 75 12.17 -1.56 6.48
C VAL A 75 12.09 -0.95 5.08
N ARG A 76 12.81 -1.53 4.10
CA ARG A 76 12.74 -1.09 2.70
C ARG A 76 11.34 -1.26 2.12
N CYS A 77 10.67 -2.38 2.40
CA CYS A 77 9.32 -2.63 1.89
C CYS A 77 8.29 -1.67 2.51
N LEU A 78 8.39 -1.42 3.83
CA LEU A 78 7.55 -0.45 4.52
C LEU A 78 7.72 0.96 3.96
N LYS A 79 8.97 1.41 3.73
CA LYS A 79 9.25 2.71 3.09
C LYS A 79 8.60 2.80 1.70
N TYR A 80 8.73 1.75 0.89
CA TYR A 80 8.12 1.72 -0.44
C TYR A 80 6.59 1.85 -0.38
N VAL A 81 5.93 1.11 0.52
CA VAL A 81 4.47 1.17 0.70
C VAL A 81 4.02 2.56 1.15
N VAL A 82 4.72 3.17 2.10
CA VAL A 82 4.41 4.51 2.61
C VAL A 82 4.56 5.57 1.51
N THR A 83 5.66 5.55 0.76
CA THR A 83 5.92 6.53 -0.31
C THR A 83 4.99 6.37 -1.51
N LYS A 84 4.59 5.13 -1.86
CA LYS A 84 3.70 4.89 -3.00
C LYS A 84 2.28 5.40 -2.75
N ARG A 85 1.82 5.48 -1.50
CA ARG A 85 0.52 6.06 -1.13
C ARG A 85 0.45 7.58 -1.29
N GLN A 86 1.58 8.29 -1.23
CA GLN A 86 1.61 9.76 -1.31
C GLN A 86 1.68 10.29 -2.75
N ASN A 87 2.07 9.45 -3.71
CA ASN A 87 2.15 9.84 -5.12
C ASN A 87 0.81 9.64 -5.83
N LEU A 88 -0.26 10.31 -5.37
CA LEU A 88 -1.32 10.65 -6.32
C LEU A 88 -0.66 11.61 -7.31
N PRO A 89 -0.49 11.22 -8.60
CA PRO A 89 0.35 11.98 -9.50
C PRO A 89 -0.19 13.40 -9.55
N GLU A 90 0.67 14.38 -9.26
CA GLU A 90 0.29 15.80 -9.15
C GLU A 90 -0.48 16.26 -10.40
N ASN A 91 -0.17 15.65 -11.55
CA ASN A 91 -0.89 15.84 -12.81
C ASN A 91 -2.37 15.44 -12.74
N ARG A 92 -2.73 14.33 -12.09
CA ARG A 92 -4.13 13.91 -11.91
C ARG A 92 -4.87 14.86 -10.97
N ILE A 93 -4.21 15.38 -9.94
CA ILE A 93 -4.82 16.39 -9.05
C ILE A 93 -5.13 17.65 -9.85
N LYS A 94 -4.17 18.16 -10.63
CA LYS A 94 -4.35 19.33 -11.51
C LYS A 94 -5.36 19.11 -12.63
N GLU A 95 -5.55 17.86 -13.07
CA GLU A 95 -6.56 17.48 -14.06
C GLU A 95 -7.96 17.49 -13.45
N LEU A 96 -8.14 16.87 -12.28
CA LEU A 96 -9.39 16.91 -11.52
C LEU A 96 -9.78 18.34 -11.13
N GLU A 97 -8.83 19.17 -10.70
CA GLU A 97 -9.08 20.58 -10.38
C GLU A 97 -9.59 21.35 -11.60
N ARG A 98 -9.06 21.08 -12.80
CA ARG A 98 -9.53 21.67 -14.06
C ARG A 98 -10.93 21.18 -14.42
N GLU A 99 -11.20 19.90 -14.30
CA GLU A 99 -12.54 19.32 -14.55
C GLU A 99 -13.60 19.92 -13.63
N ILE A 100 -13.31 20.03 -12.32
CA ILE A 100 -14.21 20.66 -11.35
C ILE A 100 -14.46 22.13 -11.70
N LEU A 101 -13.43 22.86 -12.14
CA LEU A 101 -13.58 24.26 -12.54
C LEU A 101 -14.47 24.41 -13.77
N THR A 102 -14.28 23.58 -14.80
CA THR A 102 -15.13 23.60 -16.00
C THR A 102 -16.58 23.26 -15.68
N LEU A 103 -16.82 22.26 -14.84
CA LEU A 103 -18.17 21.89 -14.42
C LEU A 103 -18.85 22.99 -13.60
N ARG A 104 -18.10 23.68 -12.73
CA ARG A 104 -18.61 24.85 -12.00
C ARG A 104 -19.00 25.98 -12.93
N GLN A 105 -18.16 26.27 -13.94
CA GLN A 105 -18.46 27.30 -14.93
C GLN A 105 -19.70 26.96 -15.75
N GLU A 106 -19.84 25.70 -16.18
CA GLU A 106 -21.01 25.22 -16.93
C GLU A 106 -22.29 25.33 -16.10
N LEU A 107 -22.24 24.91 -14.84
CA LEU A 107 -23.36 25.04 -13.91
C LEU A 107 -23.75 26.51 -13.68
N GLU A 108 -22.79 27.42 -13.53
CA GLU A 108 -23.05 28.86 -13.36
C GLU A 108 -23.66 29.48 -14.62
N MET A 109 -23.24 29.06 -15.82
CA MET A 109 -23.85 29.51 -17.06
C MET A 109 -25.30 29.04 -17.19
N GLU A 110 -25.58 27.79 -16.81
CA GLU A 110 -26.93 27.24 -16.90
C GLU A 110 -27.88 27.88 -15.87
N LEU A 111 -27.40 28.14 -14.65
CA LEU A 111 -28.16 28.91 -13.65
C LEU A 111 -28.49 30.32 -14.15
N ARG A 112 -27.55 31.02 -14.79
CA ARG A 112 -27.81 32.34 -15.38
C ARG A 112 -28.86 32.30 -16.49
N ARG A 113 -28.81 31.27 -17.35
CA ARG A 113 -29.83 31.08 -18.41
C ARG A 113 -31.22 30.88 -17.82
N LEU A 114 -31.34 30.06 -16.78
CA LEU A 114 -32.62 29.82 -16.12
C LEU A 114 -33.17 31.11 -15.48
N ASP A 115 -32.31 31.94 -14.91
CA ASP A 115 -32.71 33.22 -14.31
C ASP A 115 -33.19 34.23 -15.36
N ASP A 116 -32.52 34.30 -16.52
CA ASP A 116 -32.90 35.18 -17.64
C ASP A 116 -34.25 34.78 -18.26
N VAL A 117 -34.46 33.48 -18.49
CA VAL A 117 -35.75 32.94 -18.97
C VAL A 117 -36.87 33.19 -17.96
N ASN A 118 -36.57 33.06 -16.66
CA ASN A 118 -37.55 33.33 -15.62
C ASN A 118 -37.94 34.81 -15.61
N HIS A 119 -36.97 35.73 -15.71
CA HIS A 119 -37.23 37.17 -15.82
C HIS A 119 -38.08 37.52 -17.06
N GLU A 120 -37.76 36.98 -18.23
CA GLU A 120 -38.52 37.21 -19.46
C GLU A 120 -39.97 36.70 -19.34
N SER A 121 -40.15 35.54 -18.71
CA SER A 121 -41.49 34.99 -18.46
C SER A 121 -42.34 35.87 -17.53
N ILE A 122 -41.73 36.47 -16.50
CA ILE A 122 -42.39 37.41 -15.59
C ILE A 122 -42.81 38.68 -16.34
N ASP A 123 -41.94 39.24 -17.18
CA ASP A 123 -42.23 40.45 -17.96
C ASP A 123 -43.36 40.24 -18.99
N LEU A 124 -43.38 39.07 -19.64
CA LEU A 124 -44.46 38.68 -20.54
C LEU A 124 -45.81 38.56 -19.80
N MET A 125 -45.81 37.91 -18.63
CA MET A 125 -47.00 37.77 -17.80
C MET A 125 -47.52 39.14 -17.32
N ALA A 126 -46.63 40.06 -16.92
CA ALA A 126 -46.99 41.42 -16.52
C ALA A 126 -47.63 42.21 -17.68
N ASN A 127 -47.03 42.16 -18.88
CA ASN A 127 -47.55 42.84 -20.07
C ASN A 127 -48.90 42.28 -20.54
N LEU A 128 -49.09 40.96 -20.51
CA LEU A 128 -50.37 40.33 -20.85
C LEU A 128 -51.47 40.73 -19.88
N ASN A 129 -51.15 40.86 -18.59
CA ASN A 129 -52.11 41.29 -17.59
C ASN A 129 -52.49 42.78 -17.75
N ALA A 130 -51.52 43.63 -18.07
CA ALA A 130 -51.75 45.05 -18.35
C ALA A 130 -52.64 45.29 -19.58
N LYS A 131 -52.57 44.42 -20.60
CA LYS A 131 -53.36 44.52 -21.85
C LYS A 131 -54.79 43.97 -21.73
N LYS A 132 -55.09 43.25 -20.64
CA LYS A 132 -56.43 42.71 -20.33
C LYS A 132 -57.32 43.68 -19.52
N VAL A 133 -56.78 44.82 -19.09
CA VAL A 133 -57.47 45.93 -18.40
C VAL A 133 -57.77 47.03 -19.41
#